data_AF-A0A926EIK3-F1
#
_entry.id   AF-A0A926EIK3-F1
#
_cell.length_a   1.000
_cell.length_b   1.000
_cell.length_c   1.000
_cell.angle_alpha   90.00
_cell.angle_beta   90.00
_cell.angle_gamma   90.00
#
_symmetry.space_group_name_H-M   'P 1'
#
loop_
_entity.id
_entity.type
_entity.pdbx_description
1 polymer ?
#
loop_
_entity_poly.entity_id
_entity_poly.type
_entity_poly.pdbx_seq_one_letter_code
_entity_poly.pdbx_strand_id
1 'polypeptide(L)'
;MFPISEKVKRAYSWLNRETTIEQCLDVPAHLNLYHIAHKNGILIDFLKPSGCHCSRPLSQIAGLSNSPMNIEMAQVQQEILKSFGLPLSHDFYNLHLNNLIVSYLLYSSVCYVQSEGVNGLDSYYVTKQVAIIEGLKPFINSKDIAKLNKGYFDDRYKTTLSELTESKHKVITIRTDADGYHLGKGIFYSNSKNNAIYPAYVLRGYKKALLGVLKRRVIRISCLDSSGGDIKFVTTLNGDAICSWLQISDMNQCQPIWRQVEGSYCEANLTLPNLDTRNEFVTINLLHIFNVQILP
;
A
#
# COMPACT_ATOMS: atom_id res chain seq x y z
N MET A 1 13.28 -18.15 -15.88
CA MET A 1 13.18 -18.36 -14.42
C MET A 1 14.49 -17.84 -13.83
N PHE A 2 14.48 -16.73 -13.08
CA PHE A 2 15.72 -16.23 -12.48
C PHE A 2 16.17 -17.20 -11.39
N PRO A 3 17.46 -17.59 -11.31
CA PRO A 3 17.99 -18.15 -10.07
C PRO A 3 17.84 -17.06 -9.00
N ILE A 4 17.06 -17.35 -7.95
CA ILE A 4 16.90 -16.45 -6.81
C ILE A 4 18.28 -16.29 -6.18
N SER A 5 18.95 -15.18 -6.49
CA SER A 5 20.30 -14.93 -6.00
C SER A 5 20.27 -14.78 -4.48
N GLU A 6 21.38 -15.11 -3.82
CA GLU A 6 21.54 -14.90 -2.38
C GLU A 6 21.32 -13.43 -1.97
N LYS A 7 21.54 -12.48 -2.90
CA LYS A 7 21.20 -11.06 -2.73
C LYS A 7 19.70 -10.81 -2.65
N VAL A 8 18.90 -11.50 -3.47
CA VAL A 8 17.42 -11.45 -3.37
C VAL A 8 16.96 -12.02 -2.03
N LYS A 9 17.54 -13.12 -1.55
CA LYS A 9 17.25 -13.66 -0.20
C LYS A 9 17.63 -12.68 0.93
N ARG A 10 18.73 -11.93 0.79
CA ARG A 10 19.13 -10.89 1.76
C ARG A 10 18.25 -9.63 1.71
N ALA A 11 17.73 -9.25 0.55
CA ALA A 11 16.73 -8.19 0.43
C ALA A 11 15.48 -8.50 1.26
N TYR A 12 15.06 -9.77 1.30
CA TYR A 12 13.97 -10.24 2.16
C TYR A 12 14.30 -10.25 3.67
N SER A 13 15.56 -10.12 4.08
CA SER A 13 15.94 -10.14 5.50
C SER A 13 15.73 -8.81 6.23
N TRP A 14 15.65 -7.69 5.50
CA TRP A 14 15.32 -6.38 6.07
C TRP A 14 13.84 -6.22 6.43
N LEU A 15 13.04 -7.22 6.05
CA LEU A 15 11.57 -7.26 6.15
C LEU A 15 11.10 -8.19 7.27
N ASN A 16 12.04 -8.68 8.11
CA ASN A 16 11.85 -9.79 9.03
C ASN A 16 11.74 -9.37 10.50
N ARG A 17 11.25 -8.16 10.77
CA ARG A 17 10.81 -7.77 12.11
C ARG A 17 9.42 -7.18 12.01
N GLU A 18 8.44 -7.96 12.46
CA GLU A 18 6.98 -7.75 12.45
C GLU A 18 6.25 -8.32 11.21
N THR A 19 5.29 -9.21 11.49
CA THR A 19 4.42 -10.07 10.64
C THR A 19 3.65 -9.35 9.53
N THR A 20 4.32 -8.66 8.64
CA THR A 20 3.66 -7.69 7.77
C THR A 20 4.33 -7.69 6.40
N ILE A 21 3.53 -7.59 5.34
CA ILE A 21 3.95 -7.78 3.94
C ILE A 21 4.83 -6.60 3.47
N GLU A 22 6.07 -6.54 3.96
CA GLU A 22 7.11 -5.71 3.35
C GLU A 22 7.84 -6.64 2.39
N GLN A 23 7.45 -6.68 1.13
CA GLN A 23 8.15 -7.49 0.16
C GLN A 23 8.31 -6.64 -1.08
N CYS A 24 9.49 -6.01 -1.20
CA CYS A 24 9.94 -5.44 -2.45
C CYS A 24 11.24 -6.12 -2.89
N LEU A 25 11.43 -6.24 -4.19
CA LEU A 25 12.74 -6.56 -4.73
C LEU A 25 13.67 -5.37 -4.47
N ASP A 26 14.96 -5.64 -4.21
CA ASP A 26 15.99 -4.62 -4.02
C ASP A 26 16.20 -3.82 -5.32
N VAL A 27 15.32 -2.84 -5.53
CA VAL A 27 15.39 -1.91 -6.65
C VAL A 27 15.63 -0.51 -6.07
N PRO A 28 16.70 0.19 -6.47
CA PRO A 28 17.06 1.50 -5.92
C PRO A 28 15.91 2.52 -5.87
N ALA A 29 14.98 2.49 -6.83
CA ALA A 29 13.80 3.36 -6.82
C ALA A 29 12.86 3.06 -5.64
N HIS A 30 12.65 1.79 -5.26
CA HIS A 30 11.82 1.44 -4.10
C HIS A 30 12.46 1.92 -2.80
N LEU A 31 13.78 1.79 -2.67
CA LEU A 31 14.52 2.27 -1.50
C LEU A 31 14.43 3.81 -1.38
N ASN A 32 14.61 4.52 -2.50
CA ASN A 32 14.47 5.97 -2.53
C ASN A 32 13.04 6.40 -2.14
N LEU A 33 12.02 5.77 -2.73
CA LEU A 33 10.61 6.03 -2.40
C LEU A 33 10.29 5.69 -0.94
N TYR A 34 10.84 4.60 -0.40
CA TYR A 34 10.71 4.23 1.00
C TYR A 34 11.27 5.34 1.90
N HIS A 35 12.51 5.80 1.65
CA HIS A 35 13.11 6.86 2.45
C HIS A 35 12.34 8.17 2.34
N ILE A 36 11.91 8.56 1.15
CA ILE A 36 11.14 9.80 0.94
C ILE A 36 9.79 9.72 1.66
N ALA A 37 9.02 8.65 1.44
CA ALA A 37 7.71 8.46 2.06
C ALA A 37 7.81 8.37 3.58
N HIS A 38 8.74 7.54 4.08
CA HIS A 38 8.90 7.29 5.51
C HIS A 38 9.46 8.49 6.25
N LYS A 39 10.54 9.11 5.76
CA LYS A 39 11.20 10.22 6.45
C LYS A 39 10.35 11.48 6.45
N ASN A 40 9.62 11.73 5.36
CA ASN A 40 8.85 12.97 5.22
C ASN A 40 7.37 12.80 5.59
N GLY A 41 6.92 11.57 5.90
CA GLY A 41 5.53 11.29 6.23
C GLY A 41 4.57 11.61 5.10
N ILE A 42 5.01 11.46 3.84
CA ILE A 42 4.20 11.79 2.66
C ILE A 42 3.60 10.54 2.04
N LEU A 43 2.36 10.65 1.57
CA LEU A 43 1.75 9.65 0.70
C LEU A 43 2.20 9.92 -0.75
N ILE A 44 2.69 8.91 -1.46
CA ILE A 44 3.14 9.07 -2.85
C ILE A 44 2.04 8.57 -3.79
N ASP A 45 1.54 9.46 -4.65
CA ASP A 45 0.50 9.14 -5.63
C ASP A 45 1.12 8.62 -6.93
N PHE A 46 0.88 7.34 -7.26
CA PHE A 46 1.51 6.67 -8.40
C PHE A 46 0.75 6.84 -9.74
N LEU A 47 -0.56 7.09 -9.70
CA LEU A 47 -1.39 7.17 -10.91
C LEU A 47 -2.00 8.56 -11.11
N LYS A 48 -2.77 9.01 -10.12
CA LYS A 48 -3.51 10.28 -10.13
C LYS A 48 -3.37 10.92 -8.76
N PRO A 49 -3.36 12.25 -8.66
CA PRO A 49 -3.39 12.93 -7.38
C PRO A 49 -4.60 12.46 -6.56
N SER A 50 -4.35 11.98 -5.35
CA SER A 50 -5.40 11.46 -4.46
C SER A 50 -6.15 12.57 -3.73
N GLY A 51 -5.55 13.77 -3.64
CA GLY A 51 -6.06 14.84 -2.78
C GLY A 51 -5.90 14.53 -1.28
N CYS A 52 -5.18 13.45 -0.94
CA CYS A 52 -4.91 13.10 0.44
C CYS A 52 -3.99 14.12 1.12
N HIS A 53 -4.11 14.21 2.44
CA HIS A 53 -3.23 15.00 3.28
C HIS A 53 -1.78 14.58 3.09
N CYS A 54 -0.89 15.56 2.91
CA CYS A 54 0.53 15.34 2.63
C CYS A 54 0.79 14.33 1.49
N SER A 55 -0.11 14.27 0.50
CA SER A 55 0.14 13.53 -0.74
C SER A 55 1.06 14.29 -1.69
N ARG A 56 1.83 13.55 -2.47
CA ARG A 56 2.67 14.10 -3.55
C ARG A 56 2.63 13.18 -4.77
N PRO A 57 2.34 13.72 -5.97
CA PRO A 57 2.48 12.98 -7.21
C PRO A 57 3.90 12.43 -7.41
N LEU A 58 4.00 11.19 -7.90
CA LEU A 58 5.28 10.55 -8.24
C LEU A 58 6.10 11.38 -9.23
N SER A 59 5.44 12.13 -10.13
CA SER A 59 6.07 13.03 -11.09
C SER A 59 6.80 14.23 -10.46
N GLN A 60 6.51 14.55 -9.20
CA GLN A 60 7.16 15.63 -8.46
C GLN A 60 8.33 15.13 -7.59
N ILE A 61 8.64 13.84 -7.66
CA ILE A 61 9.75 13.22 -6.94
C ILE A 61 10.92 13.07 -7.91
N ALA A 62 12.09 13.57 -7.51
CA ALA A 62 13.31 13.39 -8.29
C ALA A 62 13.78 11.92 -8.22
N GLY A 63 13.98 11.32 -9.40
CA GLY A 63 14.64 10.05 -9.59
C GLY A 63 16.15 10.13 -9.37
N LEU A 64 16.83 8.98 -9.47
CA LEU A 64 18.29 8.91 -9.28
C LEU A 64 19.05 9.63 -10.39
N SER A 65 18.45 9.73 -11.57
CA SER A 65 18.96 10.44 -12.73
C SER A 65 18.62 11.95 -12.74
N ASN A 66 18.03 12.48 -11.66
CA ASN A 66 17.40 13.79 -11.60
C ASN A 66 16.23 14.00 -12.58
N SER A 67 15.74 12.94 -13.23
CA SER A 67 14.48 12.96 -13.98
C SER A 67 13.28 12.73 -13.06
N PRO A 68 12.05 13.10 -13.46
CA PRO A 68 10.84 12.72 -12.72
C PRO A 68 10.75 11.20 -12.48
N MET A 69 10.50 10.78 -11.24
CA MET A 69 10.51 9.36 -10.85
C MET A 69 9.50 8.51 -11.65
N ASN A 70 8.36 9.09 -12.04
CA ASN A 70 7.37 8.40 -12.87
C ASN A 70 7.93 8.05 -14.27
N ILE A 71 8.77 8.92 -14.85
CA ILE A 71 9.45 8.69 -16.12
C ILE A 71 10.54 7.63 -15.95
N GLU A 72 11.39 7.78 -14.92
CA GLU A 72 12.48 6.83 -14.63
C GLU A 72 11.94 5.41 -14.43
N MET A 73 10.90 5.24 -13.60
CA MET A 73 10.26 3.94 -13.38
C MET A 73 9.66 3.33 -14.66
N ALA A 74 9.01 4.15 -15.49
CA ALA A 74 8.42 3.67 -16.73
C ALA A 74 9.48 3.25 -17.76
N GLN A 75 10.58 4.01 -17.87
CA GLN A 75 11.69 3.70 -18.75
C GLN A 75 12.38 2.40 -18.34
N VAL A 76 12.71 2.25 -17.04
CA VAL A 76 13.29 1.01 -16.50
C VAL A 76 12.37 -0.17 -16.77
N GLN A 77 11.06 -0.03 -16.55
CA GLN A 77 10.13 -1.13 -16.82
C GLN A 77 10.05 -1.48 -18.31
N GLN A 78 10.08 -0.48 -19.20
CA GLN A 78 10.11 -0.72 -20.63
C GLN A 78 11.35 -1.52 -21.04
N GLU A 79 12.53 -1.16 -20.52
CA GLU A 79 13.79 -1.87 -20.78
C GLU A 79 13.75 -3.31 -20.27
N ILE A 80 13.26 -3.52 -19.05
CA ILE A 80 13.07 -4.85 -18.47
C ILE A 80 12.16 -5.70 -19.37
N LEU A 81 11.01 -5.16 -19.80
CA LEU A 81 10.06 -5.90 -20.64
C LEU A 81 10.62 -6.19 -22.04
N LYS A 82 11.38 -5.25 -22.64
CA LYS A 82 12.10 -5.48 -23.91
C LYS A 82 13.12 -6.61 -23.77
N SER A 83 13.85 -6.66 -22.66
CA SER A 83 14.83 -7.73 -22.40
C SER A 83 14.19 -9.12 -22.30
N PHE A 84 12.90 -9.19 -21.96
CA PHE A 84 12.10 -10.41 -21.98
C PHE A 84 11.41 -10.70 -23.32
N GLY A 85 11.72 -9.93 -24.36
CA GLY A 85 11.22 -10.14 -25.72
C GLY A 85 9.86 -9.51 -26.01
N LEU A 86 9.34 -8.60 -25.18
CA LEU A 86 8.15 -7.83 -25.55
C LEU A 86 8.50 -6.80 -26.65
N PRO A 87 7.74 -6.76 -27.75
CA PRO A 87 8.02 -5.85 -28.87
C PRO A 87 7.48 -4.43 -28.58
N LEU A 88 8.08 -3.75 -27.62
CA LEU A 88 7.73 -2.37 -27.27
C LEU A 88 8.47 -1.38 -28.19
N SER A 89 7.77 -0.37 -28.71
CA SER A 89 8.40 0.70 -29.49
C SER A 89 9.31 1.57 -28.61
N HIS A 90 10.09 2.48 -29.21
CA HIS A 90 10.92 3.42 -28.44
C HIS A 90 10.04 4.35 -27.58
N ASP A 91 8.98 4.90 -28.18
CA ASP A 91 8.09 5.87 -27.56
C ASP A 91 6.94 5.27 -26.75
N PHE A 92 6.95 3.95 -26.50
CA PHE A 92 5.85 3.25 -25.82
C PHE A 92 5.56 3.86 -24.44
N TYR A 93 6.58 4.27 -23.70
CA TYR A 93 6.40 4.90 -22.39
C TYR A 93 5.69 6.26 -22.43
N ASN A 94 5.76 7.00 -23.54
CA ASN A 94 5.04 8.27 -23.69
C ASN A 94 3.51 8.03 -23.73
N LEU A 95 3.08 6.93 -24.36
CA LEU A 95 1.67 6.58 -24.54
C LEU A 95 1.10 5.77 -23.36
N HIS A 96 1.93 4.97 -22.71
CA HIS A 96 1.51 3.98 -21.70
C HIS A 96 2.22 4.14 -20.36
N LEU A 97 2.61 5.37 -20.01
CA LEU A 97 3.37 5.70 -18.78
C LEU A 97 2.79 5.04 -17.53
N ASN A 98 1.50 5.26 -17.26
CA ASN A 98 0.84 4.72 -16.06
C ASN A 98 0.82 3.18 -16.06
N ASN A 99 0.66 2.54 -17.22
CA ASN A 99 0.63 1.08 -17.31
C ASN A 99 2.02 0.47 -17.09
N LEU A 100 3.08 1.16 -17.50
CA LEU A 100 4.44 0.77 -17.17
C LEU A 100 4.73 0.94 -15.68
N ILE A 101 4.30 2.04 -15.06
CA ILE A 101 4.44 2.24 -13.61
C ILE A 101 3.70 1.12 -12.85
N VAL A 102 2.44 0.84 -13.19
CA VAL A 102 1.70 -0.26 -12.55
C VAL A 102 2.38 -1.61 -12.76
N SER A 103 2.82 -1.90 -13.99
CA SER A 103 3.55 -3.14 -14.27
C SER A 103 4.83 -3.24 -13.44
N TYR A 104 5.57 -2.14 -13.30
CA TYR A 104 6.76 -2.06 -12.47
C TYR A 104 6.41 -2.44 -11.03
N LEU A 105 5.47 -1.69 -10.41
CA LEU A 105 5.05 -1.87 -9.02
C LEU A 105 4.62 -3.31 -8.70
N LEU A 106 3.84 -3.92 -9.61
CA LEU A 106 3.34 -5.28 -9.45
C LEU A 106 4.46 -6.33 -9.48
N TYR A 107 5.54 -6.11 -10.24
CA TYR A 107 6.67 -7.05 -10.31
C TYR A 107 7.69 -6.89 -9.20
N SER A 108 7.74 -5.69 -8.64
CA SER A 108 8.79 -5.30 -7.71
C SER A 108 8.29 -5.22 -6.28
N SER A 109 6.96 -5.29 -6.03
CA SER A 109 6.41 -5.19 -4.68
C SER A 109 5.06 -5.87 -4.50
N VAL A 110 4.62 -6.00 -3.24
CA VAL A 110 3.20 -6.15 -2.91
C VAL A 110 2.57 -4.77 -2.85
N CYS A 111 1.49 -4.60 -3.60
CA CYS A 111 0.73 -3.37 -3.62
C CYS A 111 -0.60 -3.57 -2.93
N TYR A 112 -0.99 -2.62 -2.09
CA TYR A 112 -2.37 -2.41 -1.72
C TYR A 112 -3.12 -1.79 -2.90
N VAL A 113 -4.32 -2.30 -3.15
CA VAL A 113 -5.25 -1.77 -4.15
C VAL A 113 -6.57 -1.44 -3.49
N GLN A 114 -7.10 -0.27 -3.83
CA GLN A 114 -8.51 0.07 -3.65
C GLN A 114 -9.14 0.13 -5.04
N SER A 115 -10.24 -0.59 -5.24
CA SER A 115 -10.94 -0.66 -6.52
C SER A 115 -12.44 -0.61 -6.30
N GLU A 116 -13.18 0.04 -7.19
CA GLU A 116 -14.63 -0.11 -7.22
C GLU A 116 -15.00 -1.52 -7.67
N GLY A 117 -15.78 -2.20 -6.84
CA GLY A 117 -16.44 -3.46 -7.14
C GLY A 117 -17.96 -3.30 -7.20
N VAL A 118 -18.65 -4.41 -7.45
CA VAL A 118 -20.12 -4.45 -7.57
C VAL A 118 -20.81 -4.03 -6.26
N ASN A 119 -20.17 -4.26 -5.12
CA ASN A 119 -20.70 -3.97 -3.79
C ASN A 119 -20.07 -2.72 -3.14
N GLY A 120 -19.51 -1.81 -3.95
CA GLY A 120 -18.78 -0.63 -3.46
C GLY A 120 -17.26 -0.81 -3.52
N LEU A 121 -16.53 -0.02 -2.73
CA LEU A 121 -15.07 -0.05 -2.71
C LEU A 121 -14.55 -1.35 -2.08
N ASP A 122 -13.82 -2.14 -2.85
CA ASP A 122 -13.10 -3.32 -2.39
C ASP A 122 -11.62 -2.97 -2.21
N SER A 123 -10.98 -3.61 -1.25
CA SER A 123 -9.58 -3.35 -0.91
C SER A 123 -8.84 -4.66 -0.64
N TYR A 124 -7.74 -4.87 -1.33
CA TYR A 124 -6.96 -6.11 -1.28
C TYR A 124 -5.52 -5.85 -1.71
N TYR A 125 -4.64 -6.82 -1.45
CA TYR A 125 -3.26 -6.73 -1.93
C TYR A 125 -3.09 -7.47 -3.25
N VAL A 126 -2.12 -7.03 -4.04
CA VAL A 126 -1.79 -7.61 -5.34
C VAL A 126 -0.29 -7.67 -5.58
N THR A 127 0.13 -8.66 -6.35
CA THR A 127 1.47 -8.72 -6.92
C THR A 127 1.45 -9.56 -8.20
N LYS A 128 2.50 -9.43 -9.02
CA LYS A 128 2.83 -10.35 -10.12
C LYS A 128 4.04 -11.23 -9.77
N GLN A 129 4.72 -10.98 -8.65
CA GLN A 129 5.96 -11.65 -8.31
C GLN A 129 5.71 -12.90 -7.48
N VAL A 130 5.96 -14.08 -8.04
CA VAL A 130 5.80 -15.36 -7.31
C VAL A 130 6.80 -15.46 -6.16
N ALA A 131 8.01 -14.91 -6.29
CA ALA A 131 9.01 -14.94 -5.21
C ALA A 131 8.54 -14.24 -3.92
N ILE A 132 7.69 -13.22 -4.06
CA ILE A 132 7.02 -12.55 -2.94
C ILE A 132 6.06 -13.53 -2.25
N ILE A 133 5.19 -14.18 -3.03
CA ILE A 133 4.24 -15.17 -2.52
C ILE A 133 4.95 -16.36 -1.84
N GLU A 134 6.07 -16.81 -2.39
CA GLU A 134 6.92 -17.83 -1.79
C GLU A 134 7.42 -17.43 -0.38
N GLY A 135 7.76 -16.15 -0.18
CA GLY A 135 8.12 -15.62 1.13
C GLY A 135 6.94 -15.55 2.12
N LEU A 136 5.70 -15.47 1.64
CA LEU A 136 4.49 -15.47 2.48
C LEU A 136 4.00 -16.88 2.83
N LYS A 137 4.60 -17.95 2.29
CA LYS A 137 4.18 -19.35 2.49
C LYS A 137 3.84 -19.72 3.94
N PRO A 138 4.61 -19.31 4.97
CA PRO A 138 4.31 -19.66 6.36
C PRO A 138 2.95 -19.12 6.87
N PHE A 139 2.40 -18.10 6.20
CA PHE A 139 1.20 -17.38 6.62
C PHE A 139 0.00 -17.61 5.69
N ILE A 140 0.17 -18.43 4.65
CA ILE A 140 -0.86 -18.74 3.65
C ILE A 140 -1.68 -19.96 4.09
N ASN A 141 -2.98 -19.94 3.83
CA ASN A 141 -3.87 -21.07 4.11
C ASN A 141 -3.39 -22.36 3.39
N SER A 142 -3.50 -23.51 4.06
CA SER A 142 -3.00 -24.79 3.54
C SER A 142 -3.58 -25.19 2.17
N LYS A 143 -4.84 -24.81 1.87
CA LYS A 143 -5.48 -25.01 0.55
C LYS A 143 -4.79 -24.22 -0.56
N ASP A 144 -4.29 -23.03 -0.25
CA ASP A 144 -3.63 -22.15 -1.21
C ASP A 144 -2.14 -22.47 -1.38
N ILE A 145 -1.50 -23.02 -0.34
CA ILE A 145 -0.16 -23.62 -0.47
C ILE A 145 -0.18 -24.74 -1.53
N ALA A 146 -1.22 -25.56 -1.55
CA ALA A 146 -1.37 -26.60 -2.57
C ALA A 146 -1.51 -26.03 -4.00
N LYS A 147 -2.08 -24.83 -4.17
CA LYS A 147 -2.15 -24.14 -5.47
C LYS A 147 -0.76 -23.69 -5.92
N LEU A 148 0.06 -23.15 -5.00
CA LEU A 148 1.43 -22.72 -5.28
C LEU A 148 2.29 -23.90 -5.75
N ASN A 149 2.27 -25.01 -5.00
CA ASN A 149 3.09 -26.19 -5.33
C ASN A 149 2.72 -26.85 -6.67
N LYS A 150 1.52 -26.57 -7.20
CA LYS A 150 1.06 -27.04 -8.52
C LYS A 150 1.35 -26.05 -9.66
N GLY A 151 2.16 -25.02 -9.41
CA GLY A 151 2.49 -24.00 -10.40
C GLY A 151 1.28 -23.20 -10.89
N TYR A 152 0.21 -23.11 -10.06
CA TYR A 152 -1.03 -22.46 -10.48
C TYR A 152 -0.79 -21.01 -10.92
N PHE A 153 0.23 -20.34 -10.39
CA PHE A 153 0.56 -18.94 -10.66
C PHE A 153 1.79 -18.72 -11.56
N ASP A 154 2.38 -19.74 -12.18
CA ASP A 154 3.70 -19.57 -12.82
C ASP A 154 3.66 -18.91 -14.21
N ASP A 155 2.67 -19.24 -15.05
CA ASP A 155 2.64 -18.75 -16.44
C ASP A 155 1.65 -17.62 -16.73
N ARG A 156 0.69 -17.37 -15.82
CA ARG A 156 -0.42 -16.43 -16.07
C ARG A 156 -0.13 -14.98 -15.69
N TYR A 157 1.05 -14.69 -15.15
CA TYR A 157 1.41 -13.38 -14.58
C TYR A 157 2.67 -12.77 -15.19
N LYS A 158 3.03 -13.20 -16.40
CA LYS A 158 3.94 -12.48 -17.29
C LYS A 158 3.17 -11.31 -17.92
N THR A 159 3.72 -10.11 -17.91
CA THR A 159 3.13 -8.94 -18.57
C THR A 159 3.14 -9.20 -20.05
N THR A 160 1.98 -9.02 -20.67
CA THR A 160 1.82 -9.11 -22.13
C THR A 160 1.61 -7.70 -22.70
N LEU A 161 1.80 -7.55 -24.01
CA LEU A 161 1.52 -6.28 -24.68
C LEU A 161 0.05 -5.84 -24.48
N SER A 162 -0.90 -6.78 -24.56
CA SER A 162 -2.33 -6.52 -24.34
C SER A 162 -2.61 -5.99 -22.92
N GLU A 163 -1.92 -6.49 -21.89
CA GLU A 163 -2.11 -5.95 -20.53
C GLU A 163 -1.70 -4.46 -20.42
N LEU A 164 -0.64 -4.07 -21.13
CA LEU A 164 -0.13 -2.71 -21.15
C LEU A 164 -0.97 -1.76 -22.01
N THR A 165 -1.51 -2.23 -23.13
CA THR A 165 -2.32 -1.39 -24.03
C THR A 165 -3.76 -1.27 -23.54
N GLU A 166 -4.33 -2.34 -22.96
CA GLU A 166 -5.71 -2.35 -22.47
C GLU A 166 -5.85 -1.89 -21.01
N SER A 167 -4.75 -1.62 -20.32
CA SER A 167 -4.74 -1.24 -18.89
C SER A 167 -5.32 -2.33 -17.98
N LYS A 168 -5.14 -3.60 -18.36
CA LYS A 168 -5.69 -4.79 -17.68
C LYS A 168 -4.56 -5.67 -17.17
N HIS A 169 -4.19 -5.54 -15.91
CA HIS A 169 -3.06 -6.27 -15.34
C HIS A 169 -3.53 -7.56 -14.69
N LYS A 170 -3.05 -8.71 -15.14
CA LYS A 170 -3.30 -9.97 -14.44
C LYS A 170 -2.51 -9.97 -13.14
N VAL A 171 -3.15 -10.25 -12.01
CA VAL A 171 -2.52 -10.18 -10.69
C VAL A 171 -2.83 -11.37 -9.81
N ILE A 172 -1.87 -11.73 -8.96
CA ILE A 172 -2.11 -12.59 -7.81
C ILE A 172 -2.74 -11.69 -6.76
N THR A 173 -3.98 -11.98 -6.37
CA THR A 173 -4.66 -11.26 -5.29
C THR A 173 -4.34 -11.93 -3.97
N ILE A 174 -4.12 -11.13 -2.95
CA ILE A 174 -3.85 -11.57 -1.58
C ILE A 174 -4.91 -10.91 -0.70
N ARG A 175 -5.77 -11.73 -0.11
CA ARG A 175 -6.78 -11.29 0.87
C ARG A 175 -6.40 -11.86 2.24
N THR A 176 -6.75 -11.16 3.31
CA THR A 176 -6.49 -11.63 4.67
C THR A 176 -7.82 -11.82 5.39
N ASP A 177 -7.93 -12.91 6.13
CA ASP A 177 -8.99 -13.12 7.11
C ASP A 177 -8.43 -13.80 8.37
N ALA A 178 -9.30 -14.32 9.23
CA ALA A 178 -8.91 -14.98 10.47
C ALA A 178 -8.05 -16.25 10.26
N ASP A 179 -8.14 -16.89 9.08
CA ASP A 179 -7.43 -18.12 8.74
C ASP A 179 -6.10 -17.87 8.00
N GLY A 180 -5.70 -16.60 7.86
CA GLY A 180 -4.44 -16.17 7.25
C GLY A 180 -4.60 -15.52 5.88
N TYR A 181 -3.57 -15.63 5.04
CA TYR A 181 -3.59 -15.09 3.68
C TYR A 181 -4.19 -16.08 2.68
N HIS A 182 -5.10 -15.57 1.86
CA HIS A 182 -5.74 -16.29 0.75
C HIS A 182 -5.27 -15.75 -0.58
N LEU A 183 -4.94 -16.66 -1.48
CA LEU A 183 -4.41 -16.37 -2.80
C LEU A 183 -5.46 -16.61 -3.89
N GLY A 184 -5.66 -15.58 -4.72
CA GLY A 184 -6.57 -15.60 -5.84
C GLY A 184 -5.94 -15.13 -7.14
N LYS A 185 -6.71 -15.27 -8.22
CA LYS A 185 -6.42 -14.62 -9.49
C LYS A 185 -7.33 -13.43 -9.64
N GLY A 186 -6.78 -12.32 -10.09
CA GLY A 186 -7.56 -11.13 -10.40
C GLY A 186 -7.06 -10.42 -11.65
N ILE A 187 -7.84 -9.43 -12.03
CA ILE A 187 -7.44 -8.43 -13.02
C ILE A 187 -7.54 -7.07 -12.32
N PHE A 188 -6.44 -6.33 -12.34
CA PHE A 188 -6.42 -4.94 -11.89
C PHE A 188 -6.51 -4.01 -13.10
N TYR A 189 -7.51 -3.12 -13.08
CA TYR A 189 -7.72 -2.13 -14.13
C TYR A 189 -7.08 -0.80 -13.72
N SER A 190 -5.99 -0.39 -14.38
CA SER A 190 -5.26 0.83 -14.00
C SER A 190 -5.89 2.12 -14.54
N ASN A 191 -6.83 2.02 -15.48
CA ASN A 191 -7.49 3.17 -16.11
C ASN A 191 -8.77 3.64 -15.39
N SER A 192 -9.33 2.85 -14.48
CA SER A 192 -10.52 3.23 -13.72
C SER A 192 -10.28 4.50 -12.89
N LYS A 193 -11.31 5.33 -12.74
CA LYS A 193 -11.20 6.61 -12.02
C LYS A 193 -10.96 6.42 -10.53
N ASN A 194 -11.57 5.39 -9.95
CA ASN A 194 -11.60 5.16 -8.51
C ASN A 194 -10.63 4.05 -8.07
N ASN A 195 -9.74 3.62 -8.97
CA ASN A 195 -8.73 2.62 -8.66
C ASN A 195 -7.45 3.30 -8.20
N ALA A 196 -6.96 2.87 -7.05
CA ALA A 196 -5.70 3.30 -6.49
C ALA A 196 -4.79 2.09 -6.24
N ILE A 197 -3.49 2.28 -6.41
CA ILE A 197 -2.47 1.26 -6.16
C ILE A 197 -1.29 1.91 -5.46
N TYR A 198 -0.89 1.33 -4.33
CA TYR A 198 0.23 1.80 -3.54
C TYR A 198 1.06 0.60 -3.09
N PRO A 199 2.39 0.62 -3.19
CA PRO A 199 3.20 -0.37 -2.50
C PRO A 199 2.87 -0.36 -1.00
N ALA A 200 2.69 -1.54 -0.41
CA ALA A 200 2.28 -1.69 0.99
C ALA A 200 3.17 -0.90 1.95
N TYR A 201 4.49 -0.90 1.70
CA TYR A 201 5.46 -0.16 2.49
C TYR A 201 5.24 1.38 2.47
N VAL A 202 4.71 1.95 1.37
CA VAL A 202 4.42 3.39 1.27
C VAL A 202 3.26 3.74 2.21
N LEU A 203 2.17 2.97 2.15
CA LEU A 203 1.02 3.17 3.03
C LEU A 203 1.40 3.02 4.49
N ARG A 204 2.23 2.03 4.80
CA ARG A 204 2.71 1.82 6.16
C ARG A 204 3.60 2.96 6.64
N GLY A 205 4.49 3.47 5.79
CA GLY A 205 5.30 4.65 6.09
C GLY A 205 4.42 5.84 6.46
N TYR A 206 3.39 6.09 5.65
CA TYR A 206 2.39 7.14 5.89
C TYR A 206 1.61 6.91 7.20
N LYS A 207 1.12 5.68 7.44
CA LYS A 207 0.45 5.29 8.70
C LYS A 207 1.36 5.53 9.91
N LYS A 208 2.61 5.08 9.85
CA LYS A 208 3.61 5.27 10.94
C LYS A 208 3.85 6.76 11.23
N ALA A 209 3.96 7.60 10.20
CA ALA A 209 4.10 9.04 10.37
C ALA A 209 2.88 9.67 11.06
N LEU A 210 1.67 9.34 10.59
CA LEU A 210 0.41 9.81 11.21
C LEU A 210 0.30 9.36 12.67
N LEU A 211 0.59 8.09 12.97
CA LEU A 211 0.63 7.57 14.34
C LEU A 211 1.66 8.30 15.21
N GLY A 212 2.81 8.67 14.64
CA GLY A 212 3.83 9.48 15.32
C GLY A 212 3.33 10.85 15.74
N VAL A 213 2.52 11.51 14.91
CA VAL A 213 1.85 12.78 15.24
C VAL A 213 0.80 12.56 16.33
N LEU A 214 -0.09 11.57 16.14
CA LEU A 214 -1.18 11.25 17.07
C LEU A 214 -0.69 10.92 18.48
N LYS A 215 0.45 10.23 18.62
CA LYS A 215 1.04 9.90 19.94
C LYS A 215 1.50 11.14 20.71
N ARG A 216 1.71 12.27 20.05
CA ARG A 216 2.31 13.49 20.63
C ARG A 216 1.36 14.68 20.69
N ARG A 217 0.27 14.65 19.91
CA ARG A 217 -0.60 15.81 19.67
C ARG A 217 -2.06 15.39 19.62
N VAL A 218 -2.92 16.30 20.04
CA VAL A 218 -4.35 16.25 19.70
C VAL A 218 -4.52 16.92 18.34
N ILE A 219 -5.26 16.28 17.45
CA ILE A 219 -5.46 16.75 16.08
C ILE A 219 -6.94 16.70 15.72
N ARG A 220 -7.35 17.54 14.77
CA ARG A 220 -8.61 17.38 14.04
C ARG A 220 -8.33 16.76 12.69
N ILE A 221 -8.99 15.65 12.39
CA ILE A 221 -8.95 14.99 11.09
C ILE A 221 -10.20 15.39 10.30
N SER A 222 -10.04 15.67 9.01
CA SER A 222 -11.13 15.70 8.04
C SER A 222 -10.88 14.59 7.00
N CYS A 223 -11.87 13.71 6.81
CA CYS A 223 -11.78 12.60 5.88
C CYS A 223 -13.16 12.22 5.30
N LEU A 224 -13.16 11.38 4.27
CA LEU A 224 -14.38 10.76 3.75
C LEU A 224 -14.67 9.46 4.52
N ASP A 225 -15.93 9.24 4.90
CA ASP A 225 -16.40 7.96 5.44
C ASP A 225 -16.49 6.88 4.35
N SER A 226 -16.96 5.67 4.71
CA SER A 226 -17.11 4.55 3.77
C SER A 226 -18.15 4.79 2.66
N SER A 227 -19.06 5.73 2.86
CA SER A 227 -20.11 6.12 1.92
C SER A 227 -19.71 7.34 1.07
N GLY A 228 -18.53 7.92 1.30
CA GLY A 228 -18.06 9.14 0.65
C GLY A 228 -18.56 10.44 1.29
N GLY A 229 -19.14 10.38 2.48
CA GLY A 229 -19.57 11.55 3.25
C GLY A 229 -18.41 12.20 4.00
N ASP A 230 -18.41 13.53 4.08
CA ASP A 230 -17.41 14.28 4.84
C ASP A 230 -17.62 14.08 6.35
N ILE A 231 -16.58 13.59 7.03
CA ILE A 231 -16.54 13.51 8.49
C ILE A 231 -15.35 14.32 9.04
N LYS A 232 -15.56 14.92 10.20
CA LYS A 232 -14.54 15.68 10.94
C LYS A 232 -14.64 15.32 12.41
N PHE A 233 -13.51 15.00 13.02
CA PHE A 233 -13.47 14.68 14.45
C PHE A 233 -12.10 15.01 15.05
N VAL A 234 -12.11 15.30 16.35
CA VAL A 234 -10.92 15.49 17.16
C VAL A 234 -10.43 14.14 17.66
N THR A 235 -9.13 13.88 17.56
CA THR A 235 -8.55 12.58 17.91
C THR A 235 -7.12 12.71 18.39
N THR A 236 -6.65 11.68 19.12
CA THR A 236 -5.27 11.57 19.58
C THR A 236 -4.95 10.13 19.99
N LEU A 237 -3.65 9.84 20.09
CA LEU A 237 -3.11 8.66 20.79
C LEU A 237 -2.24 9.07 21.98
N ASN A 238 -2.26 10.34 22.37
CA ASN A 238 -1.62 10.82 23.59
C ASN A 238 -2.32 10.22 24.82
N GLY A 239 -1.55 9.57 25.70
CA GLY A 239 -2.08 8.85 26.86
C GLY A 239 -2.89 9.74 27.80
N ASP A 240 -2.37 10.91 28.16
CA ASP A 240 -3.02 11.84 29.09
C ASP A 240 -4.37 12.33 28.55
N ALA A 241 -4.41 12.67 27.26
CA ALA A 241 -5.63 13.11 26.59
C ALA A 241 -6.66 11.97 26.48
N ILE A 242 -6.23 10.74 26.17
CA ILE A 242 -7.11 9.56 26.15
C ILE A 242 -7.68 9.30 27.54
N CYS A 243 -6.84 9.27 28.58
CA CYS A 243 -7.30 8.94 29.92
C CYS A 243 -8.23 10.04 30.48
N SER A 244 -7.97 11.31 30.15
CA SER A 244 -8.87 12.43 30.45
C SER A 244 -10.23 12.28 29.76
N TRP A 245 -10.23 11.94 28.47
CA TRP A 245 -11.45 11.71 27.69
C TRP A 245 -12.32 10.57 28.24
N LEU A 246 -11.69 9.53 28.77
CA LEU A 246 -12.38 8.39 29.39
C LEU A 246 -12.79 8.65 30.85
N GLN A 247 -12.24 9.69 31.49
CA GLN A 247 -12.28 9.93 32.93
C GLN A 247 -11.64 8.81 33.75
N ILE A 248 -10.51 8.30 33.24
CA ILE A 248 -9.71 7.27 33.88
C ILE A 248 -8.48 7.93 34.49
N SER A 249 -8.22 7.64 35.77
CA SER A 249 -7.07 8.18 36.50
C SER A 249 -5.79 7.34 36.35
N ASP A 250 -5.90 6.05 36.03
CA ASP A 250 -4.77 5.14 35.84
C ASP A 250 -4.50 4.88 34.35
N MET A 251 -3.36 5.34 33.85
CA MET A 251 -2.92 5.13 32.47
C MET A 251 -2.87 3.66 32.05
N ASN A 252 -2.68 2.71 32.98
CA ASN A 252 -2.68 1.29 32.65
C ASN A 252 -4.05 0.80 32.16
N GLN A 253 -5.13 1.48 32.56
CA GLN A 253 -6.50 1.16 32.10
C GLN A 253 -6.77 1.70 30.68
N CYS A 254 -5.89 2.56 30.14
CA CYS A 254 -5.94 3.04 28.76
C CYS A 254 -5.26 2.07 27.75
N GLN A 255 -4.55 1.03 28.23
CA GLN A 255 -3.86 0.02 27.41
C GLN A 255 -4.75 -0.78 26.42
N PRO A 256 -5.99 -1.19 26.78
CA PRO A 256 -6.86 -1.92 25.85
C PRO A 256 -7.20 -1.11 24.59
N ILE A 257 -7.20 0.22 24.67
CA ILE A 257 -7.51 1.11 23.56
C ILE A 257 -6.37 1.13 22.55
N TRP A 258 -5.12 1.13 23.00
CA TRP A 258 -3.98 1.03 22.10
C TRP A 258 -4.01 -0.28 21.31
N ARG A 259 -4.44 -1.39 21.93
CA ARG A 259 -4.66 -2.65 21.20
C ARG A 259 -5.77 -2.56 20.17
N GLN A 260 -6.82 -1.79 20.41
CA GLN A 260 -7.94 -1.59 19.48
C GLN A 260 -7.52 -0.72 18.27
N VAL A 261 -6.66 0.27 18.49
CA VAL A 261 -6.06 1.10 17.43
C VAL A 261 -5.09 0.27 16.57
N GLU A 262 -4.34 -0.63 17.19
CA GLU A 262 -3.38 -1.52 16.52
C GLU A 262 -4.04 -2.72 15.83
N GLY A 263 -5.24 -3.12 16.26
CA GLY A 263 -5.94 -4.33 15.81
C GLY A 263 -6.58 -4.27 14.42
N SER A 264 -6.45 -3.18 13.67
CA SER A 264 -6.97 -3.13 12.30
C SER A 264 -6.06 -3.93 11.36
N TYR A 265 -6.51 -5.12 10.96
CA TYR A 265 -5.83 -6.01 10.01
C TYR A 265 -5.64 -5.40 8.60
N CYS A 266 -6.29 -4.28 8.30
CA CYS A 266 -6.14 -3.57 7.02
C CYS A 266 -5.12 -2.43 7.16
N GLU A 267 -4.00 -2.48 6.42
CA GLU A 267 -2.94 -1.46 6.49
C GLU A 267 -3.43 -0.06 6.11
N ALA A 268 -4.45 0.03 5.25
CA ALA A 268 -5.04 1.29 4.82
C ALA A 268 -6.09 1.84 5.77
N ASN A 269 -6.51 1.10 6.81
CA ASN A 269 -7.48 1.57 7.78
C ASN A 269 -6.84 1.85 9.14
N LEU A 270 -7.44 2.79 9.86
CA LEU A 270 -7.05 3.16 11.21
C LEU A 270 -8.30 3.43 12.04
N THR A 271 -8.41 2.75 13.18
CA THR A 271 -9.47 3.00 14.16
C THR A 271 -8.94 3.95 15.21
N LEU A 272 -9.61 5.07 15.42
CA LEU A 272 -9.16 6.18 16.26
C LEU A 272 -10.24 6.59 17.28
N PRO A 273 -9.85 7.04 18.49
CA PRO A 273 -10.78 7.68 19.42
C PRO A 273 -11.39 8.93 18.80
N ASN A 274 -12.69 9.12 18.96
CA ASN A 274 -13.36 10.40 18.69
C ASN A 274 -13.48 11.18 19.99
N LEU A 275 -12.64 12.20 20.19
CA LEU A 275 -12.68 13.00 21.42
C LEU A 275 -13.88 13.94 21.50
N ASP A 276 -14.61 14.16 20.39
CA ASP A 276 -15.84 14.96 20.40
C ASP A 276 -17.01 14.19 21.07
N THR A 277 -16.98 12.86 21.05
CA THR A 277 -17.98 12.00 21.68
C THR A 277 -17.33 11.00 22.65
N ARG A 278 -17.82 10.93 23.88
CA ARG A 278 -17.25 10.01 24.89
C ARG A 278 -17.36 8.54 24.47
N ASN A 279 -16.28 7.78 24.64
CA ASN A 279 -16.17 6.33 24.39
C ASN A 279 -16.48 5.90 22.94
N GLU A 280 -16.43 6.83 21.99
CA GLU A 280 -16.67 6.54 20.57
C GLU A 280 -15.36 6.35 19.80
N PHE A 281 -15.37 5.42 18.85
CA PHE A 281 -14.26 5.16 17.93
C PHE A 281 -14.72 5.29 16.50
N VAL A 282 -13.88 5.92 15.67
CA VAL A 282 -14.13 6.10 14.24
C VAL A 282 -13.06 5.35 13.47
N THR A 283 -13.49 4.53 12.51
CA THR A 283 -12.58 3.86 11.57
C THR A 283 -12.50 4.67 10.29
N ILE A 284 -11.29 5.10 9.94
CA ILE A 284 -11.01 5.90 8.75
C ILE A 284 -10.10 5.13 7.79
N ASN A 285 -10.26 5.41 6.50
CA ASN A 285 -9.31 4.99 5.48
C ASN A 285 -8.24 6.08 5.30
N LEU A 286 -6.97 5.69 5.34
CA LEU A 286 -5.82 6.59 5.18
C LEU A 286 -5.85 7.34 3.85
N LEU A 287 -6.39 6.71 2.80
CA LEU A 287 -6.54 7.29 1.46
C LEU A 287 -7.71 8.29 1.35
N HIS A 288 -8.49 8.47 2.42
CA HIS A 288 -9.62 9.38 2.45
C HIS A 288 -9.35 10.60 3.34
N ILE A 289 -8.18 10.66 4.01
CA ILE A 289 -7.79 11.78 4.85
C ILE A 289 -7.32 12.91 3.95
N PHE A 290 -8.06 14.02 3.89
CA PHE A 290 -7.69 15.19 3.09
C PHE A 290 -7.17 16.36 3.94
N ASN A 291 -7.40 16.34 5.26
CA ASN A 291 -6.84 17.35 6.15
C ASN A 291 -6.50 16.81 7.55
N VAL A 292 -5.38 17.29 8.10
CA VAL A 292 -4.96 17.08 9.49
C VAL A 292 -4.55 18.43 10.07
N GLN A 293 -5.26 18.87 11.11
CA GLN A 293 -4.99 20.12 11.81
C GLN A 293 -4.50 19.80 13.23
N ILE A 294 -3.29 20.23 13.58
CA ILE A 294 -2.80 20.14 14.96
C ILE A 294 -3.56 21.16 15.81
N LEU A 295 -4.11 20.69 16.93
CA LEU A 295 -4.79 21.55 17.91
C LEU A 295 -3.79 22.00 18.99
N PRO A 296 -4.01 23.19 19.58
CA PRO A 296 -3.18 23.72 20.65
C PRO A 296 -3.25 22.86 21.93
#